data_AF-A0A1T4RC77-F1
#
_entry.id   AF-A0A1T4RC77-F1
#
_cell.length_a   1.000
_cell.length_b   1.000
_cell.length_c   1.000
_cell.angle_alpha   90.00
_cell.angle_beta   90.00
_cell.angle_gamma   90.00
#
_symmetry.space_group_name_H-M   'P 1'
#
loop_
_entity.id
_entity.type
_entity.pdbx_description
1 polymer ?
#
loop_
_entity_poly.entity_id
_entity_poly.type
_entity_poly.pdbx_seq_one_letter_code
_entity_poly.pdbx_strand_id
1 'polypeptide(L)'
;MLEIKTLEVDMETGEVNVFKCNTPRDVENLSDDKLQDFLLEARHIQSLMKKGDEEVKKRLDNGHTFSRIGYGNQTRTNLADVESVKKRIVKKYGWNAVVLPSLNQLKRMYGESIEADLEEVIVYKNINVLKVGL
;
A
#
# COMPACT_ATOMS: atom_id res chain seq x y z
N MET A 1 -2.50 2.66 -27.65
CA MET A 1 -1.26 2.18 -26.98
C MET A 1 -0.82 3.32 -26.07
N LEU A 2 -0.86 3.15 -24.75
CA LEU A 2 -0.31 4.15 -23.83
C LEU A 2 1.08 3.67 -23.43
N GLU A 3 2.11 4.18 -24.12
CA GLU A 3 3.47 4.17 -23.58
C GLU A 3 3.56 5.28 -22.54
N ILE A 4 3.60 4.93 -21.26
CA ILE A 4 4.03 5.88 -20.24
C ILE A 4 5.56 5.76 -20.20
N LYS A 5 6.22 6.62 -20.97
CA LYS A 5 7.66 6.89 -20.81
C LYS A 5 7.77 8.22 -20.07
N THR A 6 8.21 8.19 -18.82
CA THR A 6 8.84 9.37 -18.20
C THR A 6 10.20 9.49 -18.86
N LEU A 7 10.37 10.53 -19.68
CA LEU A 7 11.57 10.79 -20.46
C LEU A 7 12.22 12.05 -19.88
N GLU A 8 13.36 11.90 -19.21
CA GLU A 8 14.30 13.03 -19.15
C GLU A 8 15.30 12.87 -20.31
N VAL A 9 15.33 13.90 -21.14
CA VAL A 9 16.17 13.98 -22.34
C VAL A 9 17.46 14.70 -21.96
N ASP A 10 18.59 14.03 -22.11
CA ASP A 10 19.89 14.68 -22.06
C ASP A 10 20.01 15.61 -23.28
N MET A 11 20.09 16.93 -23.04
CA MET A 11 20.10 17.94 -24.11
C MET A 11 21.45 18.07 -24.83
N GLU A 12 22.53 17.46 -24.34
CA GLU A 12 23.83 17.44 -25.04
C GLU A 12 23.98 16.24 -25.97
N THR A 13 23.43 15.08 -25.59
CA THR A 13 23.58 13.83 -26.35
C THR A 13 22.32 13.39 -27.09
N GLY A 14 21.15 13.93 -26.72
CA GLY A 14 19.84 13.49 -27.21
C GLY A 14 19.44 12.11 -26.68
N GLU A 15 20.20 11.52 -25.76
CA GLU A 15 19.87 10.24 -25.15
C GLU A 15 18.76 10.41 -24.12
N VAL A 16 17.74 9.57 -24.24
CA VAL A 16 16.72 9.43 -23.21
C VAL A 16 17.32 8.58 -22.09
N ASN A 17 17.56 9.19 -20.93
CA ASN A 17 17.90 8.45 -19.73
C ASN A 17 16.64 7.79 -19.16
N VAL A 18 16.24 6.67 -19.77
CA VAL A 18 15.29 5.75 -19.16
C VAL A 18 16.05 5.04 -18.05
N PHE A 19 15.60 5.12 -16.79
CA PHE A 19 15.99 4.13 -15.80
C PHE A 19 15.54 2.76 -16.33
N LYS A 20 16.42 2.06 -17.04
CA LYS A 20 16.17 0.72 -17.59
C LYS A 20 16.32 -0.31 -16.48
N CYS A 21 15.48 -0.20 -15.46
CA CYS A 21 15.31 -1.23 -14.44
C CYS A 21 14.22 -2.20 -14.94
N ASN A 22 14.63 -3.24 -15.64
CA ASN A 22 13.71 -4.26 -16.18
C ASN A 22 13.51 -5.42 -15.20
N THR A 23 14.44 -5.58 -14.25
CA THR A 23 14.43 -6.62 -13.22
C THR A 23 14.71 -6.02 -11.84
N PRO A 24 14.29 -6.68 -10.75
CA PRO A 24 14.64 -6.24 -9.40
C PRO A 24 16.16 -6.10 -9.17
N ARG A 25 16.97 -6.92 -9.85
CA ARG A 25 18.45 -6.87 -9.75
C ARG A 25 19.04 -5.60 -10.34
N ASP A 26 18.36 -4.97 -11.30
CA ASP A 26 18.86 -3.73 -11.90
C ASP A 26 18.85 -2.58 -10.88
N VAL A 27 17.87 -2.59 -9.95
CA VAL A 27 17.77 -1.61 -8.86
C VAL A 27 18.89 -1.78 -7.84
N GLU A 28 19.30 -3.02 -7.57
CA GLU A 28 20.40 -3.34 -6.63
C GLU A 28 21.77 -2.86 -7.13
N ASN A 29 21.92 -2.68 -8.46
CA ASN A 29 23.17 -2.25 -9.09
C ASN A 29 23.25 -0.73 -9.31
N LEU A 30 22.23 0.04 -8.91
CA LEU A 30 22.25 1.49 -9.01
C LEU A 30 23.23 2.07 -7.99
N SER A 31 24.02 3.06 -8.41
CA SER A 31 24.75 3.92 -7.48
C SER A 31 23.78 4.70 -6.59
N ASP A 32 24.22 5.09 -5.39
CA ASP A 32 23.40 5.79 -4.40
C ASP A 32 22.60 6.98 -4.97
N ASP A 33 23.25 7.87 -5.75
CA ASP A 33 22.59 9.02 -6.38
C ASP A 33 21.48 8.60 -7.35
N LYS A 34 21.74 7.57 -8.16
CA LYS A 34 20.76 7.04 -9.13
C LYS A 34 19.63 6.28 -8.45
N LEU A 35 19.90 5.62 -7.33
CA LEU A 35 18.87 4.97 -6.53
C LEU A 35 17.96 6.00 -5.87
N GLN A 36 18.50 7.13 -5.43
CA GLN A 36 17.72 8.25 -4.89
C GLN A 36 16.78 8.84 -5.96
N ASP A 37 17.31 9.20 -7.13
CA ASP A 37 16.54 9.75 -8.24
C ASP A 37 15.44 8.77 -8.69
N PHE A 38 15.79 7.49 -8.86
CA PHE A 38 14.85 6.43 -9.17
C PHE A 38 13.69 6.34 -8.16
N LEU A 39 13.98 6.44 -6.85
CA LEU A 39 12.94 6.39 -5.82
C LEU A 39 12.02 7.61 -5.83
N LEU A 40 12.54 8.79 -6.15
CA LEU A 40 11.74 10.01 -6.27
C LEU A 40 10.74 9.89 -7.43
N GLU A 41 11.23 9.48 -8.60
CA GLU A 41 10.39 9.26 -9.79
C GLU A 41 9.39 8.12 -9.58
N ALA A 42 9.82 6.99 -9.01
CA ALA A 42 8.97 5.84 -8.76
C ALA A 42 7.77 6.21 -7.85
N ARG A 43 7.97 7.06 -6.84
CA ARG A 43 6.87 7.57 -6.01
C ARG A 43 5.86 8.40 -6.80
N HIS A 44 6.35 9.25 -7.70
CA HIS A 44 5.47 10.03 -8.57
C HIS A 44 4.65 9.13 -9.49
N ILE A 45 5.30 8.17 -10.14
CA ILE A 45 4.67 7.18 -11.03
C ILE A 45 3.65 6.33 -10.26
N GLN A 46 3.98 5.86 -9.05
CA GLN A 46 3.07 5.06 -8.21
C GLN A 46 1.75 5.80 -7.93
N SER A 47 1.82 7.10 -7.66
CA SER A 47 0.62 7.95 -7.47
C SER A 47 -0.23 8.02 -8.75
N LEU A 48 0.40 8.20 -9.92
CA LEU A 48 -0.29 8.23 -11.21
C LEU A 48 -0.90 6.87 -11.55
N MET A 49 -0.18 5.77 -11.31
CA MET A 49 -0.68 4.40 -11.50
C MET A 49 -1.93 4.16 -10.67
N LYS A 50 -1.94 4.57 -9.40
CA LYS A 50 -3.11 4.44 -8.52
C LYS A 50 -4.33 5.19 -9.08
N LYS A 51 -4.15 6.41 -9.59
CA LYS A 51 -5.23 7.16 -10.25
C LYS A 51 -5.72 6.45 -11.52
N GLY A 52 -4.81 5.86 -12.29
CA GLY A 52 -5.13 5.04 -13.45
C GLY A 52 -5.99 3.83 -13.07
N ASP A 53 -5.62 3.10 -12.02
CA ASP A 53 -6.38 1.96 -11.52
C ASP A 53 -7.80 2.36 -11.07
N GLU A 54 -7.93 3.48 -10.36
CA GLU A 54 -9.22 4.01 -9.90
C GLU A 54 -10.13 4.37 -11.09
N GLU A 55 -9.60 5.03 -12.12
CA GLU A 55 -10.36 5.39 -13.31
C GLU A 55 -10.74 4.14 -14.15
N VAL A 56 -9.85 3.15 -14.27
CA VAL A 56 -10.16 1.89 -14.96
C VAL A 56 -11.28 1.15 -14.23
N LYS A 57 -11.24 1.07 -12.90
CA LYS A 57 -12.33 0.48 -12.09
C LYS A 57 -13.65 1.20 -12.32
N LYS A 58 -13.66 2.53 -12.23
CA LYS A 58 -14.85 3.34 -12.51
C LYS A 58 -15.44 3.06 -13.88
N ARG A 59 -14.60 2.89 -14.91
CA ARG A 59 -15.06 2.56 -16.27
C ARG A 59 -15.59 1.15 -16.39
N LEU A 60 -14.94 0.17 -15.76
CA LEU A 60 -15.45 -1.20 -15.67
C LEU A 60 -16.82 -1.25 -14.97
N ASP A 61 -16.99 -0.51 -13.88
CA ASP A 61 -18.25 -0.39 -13.15
C ASP A 61 -19.36 0.25 -14.00
N ASN A 62 -18.99 1.18 -14.89
CA ASN A 62 -19.88 1.81 -15.86
C ASN A 62 -20.11 0.97 -17.15
N GLY A 63 -19.60 -0.26 -17.21
CA GLY A 63 -19.83 -1.18 -18.32
C GLY A 63 -18.87 -1.06 -19.51
N HIS A 64 -17.80 -0.27 -19.41
CA HIS A 64 -16.74 -0.28 -20.41
C HIS A 64 -15.92 -1.58 -20.35
N THR A 65 -15.36 -1.97 -21.49
CA THR A 65 -14.51 -3.16 -21.60
C THR A 65 -13.09 -2.79 -21.99
N PHE A 66 -12.12 -3.57 -21.50
CA PHE A 66 -10.71 -3.46 -21.85
C PHE A 66 -10.22 -4.83 -22.35
N SER A 67 -9.34 -4.86 -23.35
CA SER A 67 -8.88 -6.11 -23.96
C SER A 67 -7.95 -6.95 -23.07
N ARG A 68 -7.35 -6.34 -22.04
CA ARG A 68 -6.37 -6.98 -21.14
C ARG A 68 -6.61 -6.70 -19.65
N ILE A 69 -7.70 -6.02 -19.30
CA ILE A 69 -7.99 -5.62 -17.92
C ILE A 69 -9.43 -5.98 -17.60
N GLY A 70 -9.65 -6.61 -16.45
CA GLY A 70 -10.97 -6.97 -15.96
C GLY A 70 -10.92 -7.33 -14.48
N TYR A 71 -12.09 -7.54 -13.90
CA TYR A 71 -12.17 -8.00 -12.51
C TYR A 71 -11.72 -9.45 -12.39
N GLY A 72 -10.83 -9.70 -11.44
CA GLY A 72 -10.53 -11.04 -10.95
C GLY A 72 -11.40 -11.37 -9.74
N ASN A 73 -11.77 -12.64 -9.58
CA ASN A 73 -12.45 -13.11 -8.38
C ASN A 73 -11.40 -13.55 -7.35
N GLN A 74 -11.34 -12.85 -6.21
CA GLN A 74 -10.54 -13.27 -5.05
C GLN A 74 -11.48 -13.68 -3.93
N THR A 75 -11.47 -14.96 -3.55
CA THR A 75 -12.13 -15.44 -2.34
C THR A 75 -11.19 -15.28 -1.16
N ARG A 76 -11.62 -14.55 -0.13
CA ARG A 76 -10.90 -14.47 1.15
C ARG A 76 -11.66 -15.27 2.19
N THR A 77 -10.97 -16.20 2.85
CA THR A 77 -11.51 -16.90 4.01
C THR A 77 -11.35 -16.01 5.23
N ASN A 78 -12.45 -15.48 5.72
CA ASN A 78 -12.49 -14.72 6.96
C ASN A 78 -13.24 -15.53 8.03
N LEU A 79 -12.80 -15.41 9.29
CA LEU A 79 -13.60 -15.85 10.42
C LEU A 79 -14.78 -14.90 10.59
N ALA A 80 -15.94 -15.43 11.00
CA ALA A 80 -17.09 -14.60 11.34
C ALA A 80 -16.76 -13.73 12.57
N ASP A 81 -16.82 -12.41 12.39
CA ASP A 81 -16.56 -11.43 13.44
C ASP A 81 -17.80 -11.20 14.31
N VAL A 82 -18.16 -12.22 15.08
CA VAL A 82 -19.30 -12.19 16.01
C VAL A 82 -18.87 -12.65 17.41
N GLU A 83 -19.50 -12.08 18.43
CA GLU A 83 -19.11 -12.30 19.83
C GLU A 83 -19.15 -13.78 20.24
N SER A 84 -20.14 -14.54 19.76
CA SER A 84 -20.27 -15.97 20.05
C SER A 84 -19.08 -16.79 19.54
N VAL A 85 -18.51 -16.43 18.38
CA VAL A 85 -17.32 -17.06 17.82
C VAL A 85 -16.09 -16.68 18.64
N LYS A 86 -15.92 -15.40 18.99
CA LYS A 86 -14.83 -14.91 19.84
C LYS A 86 -14.82 -15.62 21.20
N LYS A 87 -15.97 -15.67 21.88
CA LYS A 87 -16.12 -16.36 23.18
C LYS A 87 -15.72 -17.84 23.08
N ARG A 88 -16.14 -18.53 22.01
CA ARG A 88 -15.80 -19.94 21.77
C ARG A 88 -14.29 -20.13 21.53
N ILE A 89 -13.65 -19.25 20.76
CA ILE A 89 -12.21 -19.30 20.49
C ILE A 89 -11.42 -19.04 21.77
N VAL A 90 -11.76 -17.99 22.52
CA VAL A 90 -11.09 -17.65 23.79
C VAL A 90 -11.25 -18.77 24.81
N LYS A 91 -12.45 -19.38 24.92
CA LYS A 91 -12.68 -20.51 25.84
C LYS A 91 -11.78 -21.71 25.54
N LYS A 92 -11.46 -21.96 24.26
CA LYS A 92 -10.69 -23.15 23.84
C LYS A 92 -9.18 -22.90 23.76
N TYR A 93 -8.76 -21.71 23.32
CA TYR A 93 -7.38 -21.41 22.95
C TYR A 93 -6.78 -20.22 23.73
N GLY A 94 -7.55 -19.58 24.60
CA GLY A 94 -7.13 -18.41 25.39
C GLY A 94 -7.18 -17.10 24.62
N TRP A 95 -6.83 -16.00 25.30
CA TRP A 95 -6.87 -14.63 24.75
C TRP A 95 -5.83 -14.39 23.65
N ASN A 96 -4.76 -15.18 23.60
CA ASN A 96 -3.76 -15.10 22.51
C ASN A 96 -4.33 -15.50 21.14
N ALA A 97 -5.49 -16.17 21.10
CA ALA A 97 -6.17 -16.54 19.87
C ALA A 97 -7.04 -15.42 19.27
N VAL A 98 -7.11 -14.26 19.93
CA VAL A 98 -7.82 -13.07 19.43
C VAL A 98 -6.87 -11.89 19.34
N VAL A 99 -7.07 -11.05 18.33
CA VAL A 99 -6.27 -9.84 18.11
C VAL A 99 -7.01 -8.65 18.72
N LEU A 100 -6.31 -7.89 19.57
CA LEU A 100 -6.82 -6.63 20.08
C LEU A 100 -6.95 -5.63 18.92
N PRO A 101 -8.09 -4.91 18.78
CA PRO A 101 -8.22 -3.88 17.77
C PRO A 101 -7.14 -2.81 17.93
N SER A 102 -6.72 -2.20 16.82
CA SER A 102 -5.76 -1.10 16.86
C SER A 102 -6.33 0.12 17.57
N LEU A 103 -5.46 1.01 18.05
CA LEU A 103 -5.85 2.27 18.70
C LEU A 103 -6.90 3.04 17.88
N ASN A 104 -6.69 3.17 16.57
CA ASN A 104 -7.64 3.86 15.69
C ASN A 104 -8.98 3.12 15.56
N GLN A 105 -8.97 1.78 15.59
CA GLN A 105 -10.20 0.99 15.58
C GLN A 105 -10.97 1.18 16.89
N LEU A 106 -10.28 1.15 18.03
CA LEU A 106 -10.86 1.39 19.36
C LEU A 106 -11.46 2.80 19.45
N LYS A 107 -10.72 3.84 19.05
CA LYS A 107 -11.24 5.22 18.98
C LYS A 107 -12.48 5.35 18.09
N ARG A 108 -12.51 4.66 16.94
CA ARG A 108 -13.69 4.69 16.05
C ARG A 108 -14.91 4.00 16.66
N MET A 109 -14.71 2.95 17.46
CA MET A 109 -15.81 2.20 18.08
C MET A 109 -16.35 2.87 19.34
N TYR A 110 -15.49 3.50 20.12
CA TYR A 110 -15.82 3.98 21.48
C TYR A 110 -15.68 5.50 21.64
N GLY A 111 -15.15 6.22 20.65
CA GLY A 111 -14.93 7.66 20.71
C GLY A 111 -13.69 8.04 21.52
N GLU A 112 -13.63 9.29 21.97
CA GLU A 112 -12.52 9.83 22.77
C GLU A 112 -12.51 9.31 24.22
N SER A 113 -13.61 8.73 24.69
CA SER A 113 -13.73 8.24 26.07
C SER A 113 -12.77 7.09 26.40
N ILE A 114 -12.33 6.33 25.40
CA ILE A 114 -11.35 5.24 25.58
C ILE A 114 -9.91 5.74 25.62
N GLU A 115 -9.65 7.03 25.35
CA GLU A 115 -8.27 7.55 25.31
C GLU A 115 -7.58 7.47 26.67
N ALA A 116 -8.30 7.77 27.76
CA ALA A 116 -7.78 7.63 29.13
C ALA A 116 -7.39 6.17 29.44
N ASP A 117 -8.23 5.21 29.05
CA ASP A 117 -7.96 3.78 29.28
C ASP A 117 -6.77 3.28 28.44
N LEU A 118 -6.51 3.91 27.29
CA LEU A 118 -5.44 3.50 26.38
C LEU A 118 -4.10 4.17 26.73
N GLU A 119 -4.11 5.38 27.29
CA GLU A 119 -2.89 6.12 27.64
C GLU A 119 -1.97 5.32 28.56
N GLU A 120 -2.54 4.56 29.51
CA GLU A 120 -1.79 3.74 30.47
C GLU A 120 -1.12 2.50 29.85
N VAL A 121 -1.55 2.08 28.66
CA VAL A 121 -1.12 0.81 28.03
C VAL A 121 -0.48 0.99 26.65
N ILE A 122 -0.37 2.22 26.14
CA ILE A 122 0.28 2.49 24.85
C ILE A 122 1.80 2.28 24.98
N VAL A 123 2.32 1.34 24.19
CA VAL A 123 3.76 1.15 24.01
C VAL A 123 4.19 1.75 22.67
N TYR A 124 5.05 2.76 22.73
CA TYR A 124 5.62 3.38 21.52
C TYR A 124 6.77 2.53 20.99
N LYS A 125 6.64 2.08 19.74
CA LYS A 125 7.73 1.44 19.00
C LYS A 125 8.19 2.36 17.88
N ASN A 126 9.45 2.80 17.95
CA ASN A 126 10.07 3.54 16.86
C ASN A 126 10.34 2.59 15.69
N ILE A 127 9.91 3.00 14.50
CA ILE A 127 10.14 2.27 13.25
C ILE A 127 10.89 3.21 12.31
N ASN A 128 12.03 2.77 11.80
CA ASN A 128 12.74 3.48 10.75
C ASN A 128 11.93 3.35 9.46
N VAL A 129 11.42 4.47 8.97
CA VAL A 129 10.68 4.55 7.70
C VAL A 129 11.51 5.32 6.69
N LEU A 130 11.59 4.81 5.46
CA LEU A 130 12.26 5.49 4.37
C LEU A 130 11.49 6.76 3.99
N LYS A 131 12.12 7.91 4.22
CA LYS A 131 11.61 9.21 3.79
C LYS A 131 12.41 9.66 2.57
N VAL A 132 11.75 9.77 1.42
CA VAL A 132 12.28 10.50 0.27
C VAL A 132 11.81 11.94 0.46
N GLY A 133 12.76 12.87 0.54
CA GLY A 133 12.48 14.31 0.64
C GLY A 133 11.81 14.81 -0.65
N LEU A 134 10.90 15.77 -0.50
CA LEU A 134 10.35 16.57 -1.59
C LEU A 134 10.99 17.95 -1.55
#